data_AF-A0A8J3MPH6-F1
#
_entry.id   AF-A0A8J3MPH6-F1
#
_cell.length_a   1.000
_cell.length_b   1.000
_cell.length_c   1.000
_cell.angle_alpha   90.00
_cell.angle_beta   90.00
_cell.angle_gamma   90.00
#
_symmetry.space_group_name_H-M   'P 1'
#
loop_
_entity.id
_entity.type
_entity.pdbx_description
1 polymer ?
#
loop_
_entity_poly.entity_id
_entity_poly.type
_entity_poly.pdbx_seq_one_letter_code
_entity_poly.pdbx_strand_id
1 'polypeptide(L)'
;MYMQFVILSFLSIIAYIAGFVLILRVSPRLLGVPFDEPKFMGLAILDILGAILMFCAVVVTFAIFNGAFPVRVLDFVFLAGIFFIAARITLHSFQPPAHLLRNSHRISRIASAAYGIFLLVASIVYIVQLFTAK
;
A
#
# COMPACT_ATOMS: atom_id res chain seq x y z
N MET A 1 -8.54 29.57 3.52
CA MET A 1 -7.29 28.82 3.24
C MET A 1 -6.96 27.82 4.36
N TYR A 2 -6.85 28.23 5.63
CA TYR A 2 -6.62 27.30 6.76
C TYR A 2 -7.64 26.15 6.86
N MET A 3 -8.94 26.44 6.79
CA MET A 3 -9.98 25.42 6.89
C MET A 3 -9.89 24.36 5.77
N GLN A 4 -9.44 24.76 4.58
CA GLN A 4 -9.27 23.87 3.43
C GLN A 4 -8.08 22.91 3.60
N PHE A 5 -6.97 23.40 4.16
CA PHE A 5 -5.81 22.55 4.47
C PHE A 5 -6.11 21.53 5.57
N VAL A 6 -6.86 21.94 6.59
CA VAL A 6 -7.30 21.03 7.66
C VAL A 6 -8.17 19.92 7.08
N ILE A 7 -9.17 20.26 6.25
CA ILE A 7 -10.05 19.27 5.61
C ILE A 7 -9.26 18.29 4.73
N LEU A 8 -8.33 18.80 3.91
CA LEU A 8 -7.49 17.95 3.06
C LEU A 8 -6.59 17.01 3.86
N SER A 9 -6.07 17.48 5.00
CA SER A 9 -5.26 16.66 5.92
C SER A 9 -6.08 15.57 6.59
N PHE A 10 -7.31 15.86 7.01
CA PHE A 10 -8.21 14.82 7.52
C PHE A 10 -8.58 13.81 6.43
N LEU A 11 -8.85 14.29 5.21
CA LEU A 11 -9.19 13.43 4.08
C LEU A 11 -8.03 12.52 3.68
N SER A 12 -6.78 13.00 3.72
CA SER A 12 -5.60 12.18 3.43
C SER A 12 -5.41 11.07 4.47
N ILE A 13 -5.61 11.37 5.75
CA ILE A 13 -5.56 10.36 6.83
C ILE A 13 -6.65 9.30 6.61
N ILE A 14 -7.88 9.71 6.28
CA ILE A 14 -8.98 8.78 5.99
C ILE A 14 -8.65 7.92 4.76
N ALA A 15 -8.12 8.52 3.70
CA ALA A 15 -7.69 7.81 2.50
C ALA A 15 -6.60 6.78 2.81
N TYR A 16 -5.61 7.15 3.64
CA TYR A 16 -4.57 6.24 4.10
C TYR A 16 -5.17 5.04 4.85
N ILE A 17 -6.01 5.29 5.85
CA ILE A 17 -6.62 4.22 6.66
C ILE A 17 -7.50 3.32 5.77
N ALA A 18 -8.29 3.90 4.87
CA ALA A 18 -9.13 3.15 3.94
C ALA A 18 -8.29 2.25 3.02
N GLY A 19 -7.22 2.79 2.43
CA GLY A 19 -6.29 2.04 1.59
C GLY A 19 -5.57 0.92 2.33
N PHE A 20 -5.15 1.20 3.57
CA PHE A 20 -4.51 0.24 4.47
C PHE A 20 -5.43 -0.94 4.81
N VAL A 21 -6.68 -0.65 5.18
CA VAL A 21 -7.69 -1.69 5.47
C VAL A 21 -8.04 -2.50 4.23
N LEU A 22 -8.14 -1.86 3.06
CA LEU A 22 -8.39 -2.56 1.79
C LEU A 22 -7.30 -3.59 1.53
N ILE A 23 -6.04 -3.18 1.52
CA ILE A 23 -4.92 -4.09 1.22
C ILE A 23 -4.83 -5.22 2.25
N LEU A 24 -4.97 -4.91 3.55
CA LEU A 24 -4.97 -5.95 4.59
C LEU A 24 -6.05 -7.04 4.39
N ARG A 25 -7.21 -6.68 3.82
CA ARG A 25 -8.32 -7.62 3.59
C ARG A 25 -8.28 -8.27 2.20
N VAL A 26 -7.77 -7.57 1.19
CA VAL A 26 -7.82 -7.97 -0.22
C VAL A 26 -6.59 -8.78 -0.60
N SER A 27 -5.38 -8.37 -0.19
CA SER A 27 -4.14 -9.08 -0.51
C SER A 27 -4.13 -10.58 -0.14
N PRO A 28 -4.61 -11.04 1.04
CA PRO A 28 -4.63 -12.48 1.32
C PRO A 28 -5.63 -13.24 0.45
N ARG A 29 -6.68 -12.58 -0.05
CA ARG A 29 -7.70 -13.19 -0.91
C ARG A 29 -7.21 -13.40 -2.34
N LEU A 30 -6.30 -12.54 -2.83
CA LEU A 30 -5.65 -12.68 -4.14
C LEU A 30 -4.92 -14.02 -4.28
N LEU A 31 -4.28 -14.50 -3.21
CA LEU A 31 -3.52 -15.75 -3.20
C LEU A 31 -4.39 -17.01 -3.31
N GLY A 32 -5.69 -16.90 -2.99
CA GLY A 32 -6.62 -18.04 -2.94
C GLY A 32 -7.53 -18.17 -4.17
N VAL A 33 -7.41 -17.26 -5.15
CA VAL A 33 -8.24 -17.23 -6.37
C VAL A 33 -7.35 -17.48 -7.59
N PRO A 34 -7.79 -18.29 -8.58
CA PRO A 34 -7.05 -18.50 -9.82
C PRO A 34 -6.99 -17.21 -10.65
N PHE A 35 -5.89 -17.03 -11.37
CA PHE A 35 -5.62 -15.82 -12.16
C PHE A 35 -6.65 -15.56 -13.28
N ASP A 36 -7.20 -16.64 -13.86
CA ASP A 36 -8.11 -16.57 -14.99
C ASP A 36 -9.55 -16.20 -14.60
N GLU A 37 -9.84 -16.12 -13.30
CA GLU A 37 -11.17 -15.70 -12.83
C GLU A 37 -11.34 -14.18 -12.84
N PRO A 38 -12.49 -13.65 -13.29
CA PRO A 38 -12.78 -12.21 -13.22
C PRO A 38 -12.73 -11.67 -11.78
N LYS A 39 -12.95 -12.57 -10.80
CA LYS A 39 -12.81 -12.28 -9.37
C LYS A 39 -11.38 -11.92 -8.98
N PHE A 40 -10.36 -12.56 -9.58
CA PHE A 40 -8.96 -12.21 -9.35
C PHE A 40 -8.67 -10.79 -9.82
N MET A 41 -9.12 -10.45 -11.04
CA MET A 41 -8.95 -9.12 -11.60
C MET A 41 -9.63 -8.04 -10.74
N GLY A 42 -10.85 -8.29 -10.26
CA GLY A 42 -11.55 -7.36 -9.36
C GLY A 42 -10.82 -7.14 -8.02
N LEU A 43 -10.27 -8.21 -7.43
CA LEU A 43 -9.47 -8.10 -6.21
C LEU A 43 -8.15 -7.37 -6.47
N ALA A 44 -7.49 -7.62 -7.61
CA ALA A 44 -6.24 -6.95 -7.96
C ALA A 44 -6.46 -5.44 -8.15
N ILE A 45 -7.53 -5.04 -8.82
CA ILE A 45 -7.90 -3.62 -8.98
C ILE A 45 -8.13 -2.97 -7.61
N LEU A 46 -8.83 -3.66 -6.70
CA LEU A 46 -9.12 -3.13 -5.38
C LEU A 46 -7.86 -3.00 -4.51
N ASP A 47 -6.92 -3.92 -4.65
CA ASP A 47 -5.61 -3.88 -3.98
C ASP A 47 -4.77 -2.70 -4.50
N ILE A 48 -4.72 -2.52 -5.82
CA ILE A 48 -4.05 -1.38 -6.47
C ILE A 48 -4.68 -0.05 -6.03
N LEU A 49 -6.01 0.03 -5.98
CA LEU A 49 -6.71 1.21 -5.51
C LEU A 49 -6.34 1.52 -4.06
N GLY A 50 -6.23 0.51 -3.20
CA GLY A 50 -5.78 0.67 -1.83
C GLY A 50 -4.36 1.25 -1.75
N ALA A 51 -3.45 0.78 -2.60
CA ALA A 51 -2.08 1.29 -2.64
C ALA A 51 -2.04 2.76 -3.10
N ILE A 52 -2.80 3.08 -4.14
CA ILE A 52 -2.92 4.46 -4.64
C ILE A 52 -3.43 5.38 -3.54
N LEU A 53 -4.45 4.98 -2.77
CA LEU A 53 -4.98 5.78 -1.67
C LEU A 53 -3.94 6.02 -0.57
N MET A 54 -3.16 5.00 -0.19
CA MET A 54 -2.10 5.15 0.81
C MET A 54 -0.97 6.08 0.32
N PHE A 55 -0.50 5.93 -0.92
CA PHE A 55 0.54 6.80 -1.46
C PHE A 55 0.04 8.22 -1.71
N CYS A 56 -1.21 8.38 -2.15
CA CYS A 56 -1.83 9.69 -2.34
C CYS A 56 -1.88 10.47 -1.03
N ALA A 57 -2.18 9.79 0.08
CA ALA A 57 -2.17 10.42 1.40
C ALA A 57 -0.80 11.05 1.73
N VAL A 58 0.29 10.32 1.49
CA VAL A 58 1.68 10.78 1.71
C VAL A 58 2.05 11.95 0.80
N VAL A 59 1.69 11.89 -0.48
CA VAL A 59 2.01 12.96 -1.44
C VAL A 59 1.24 14.24 -1.10
N VAL A 60 -0.03 14.12 -0.73
CA VAL A 60 -0.89 15.26 -0.40
C VAL A 60 -0.44 15.93 0.90
N THR A 61 -0.11 15.18 1.95
CA THR A 61 0.42 15.75 3.19
C THR A 61 1.76 16.44 2.97
N PHE A 62 2.67 15.81 2.23
CA PHE A 62 3.96 16.41 1.90
C PHE A 62 3.81 17.72 1.12
N ALA A 63 2.93 17.75 0.11
CA ALA A 63 2.70 18.93 -0.73
C ALA A 63 2.02 20.09 0.01
N ILE A 64 1.06 19.82 0.90
CA ILE A 64 0.33 20.85 1.65
C ILE A 64 1.23 21.56 2.66
N PHE A 65 2.07 20.80 3.36
CA PHE A 65 2.88 21.33 4.45
C PHE A 65 4.34 21.60 4.05
N ASN A 66 4.65 21.50 2.74
CA ASN A 66 5.98 21.73 2.17
C ASN A 66 7.09 20.96 2.91
N GLY A 67 6.78 19.73 3.36
CA GLY A 67 7.71 18.92 4.14
C GLY A 67 8.12 19.53 5.49
N ALA A 68 7.25 20.25 6.20
CA ALA A 68 7.53 20.65 7.57
C ALA A 68 7.92 19.45 8.45
N PHE A 69 8.85 19.64 9.41
CA PHE A 69 9.42 18.55 10.21
C PHE A 69 8.38 17.60 10.85
N PRO A 70 7.28 18.08 11.48
CA PRO A 70 6.26 17.20 12.05
C PRO A 70 5.56 16.34 11.01
N VAL A 71 5.39 16.87 9.80
CA VAL A 71 4.72 16.18 8.69
C VAL A 71 5.63 15.14 8.07
N ARG A 72 6.94 15.40 7.97
CA ARG A 72 7.91 14.37 7.57
C ARG A 72 7.89 13.17 8.52
N VAL A 73 7.73 13.39 9.83
CA VAL A 73 7.60 12.27 10.78
C VAL A 73 6.32 11.48 10.53
N LEU A 74 5.20 12.16 10.28
CA LEU A 74 3.93 11.49 9.94
C LEU A 74 4.02 10.70 8.62
N ASP A 75 4.55 11.31 7.57
CA ASP A 75 4.74 10.69 6.25
C ASP A 75 5.69 9.49 6.33
N PHE A 76 6.72 9.57 7.17
CA PHE A 76 7.60 8.45 7.46
C PHE A 76 6.83 7.28 8.11
N VAL A 77 5.95 7.57 9.09
CA VAL A 77 5.11 6.54 9.72
C VAL A 77 4.17 5.91 8.70
N PHE A 78 3.57 6.70 7.81
CA PHE A 78 2.72 6.20 6.73
C PHE A 78 3.48 5.30 5.75
N LEU A 79 4.66 5.73 5.30
CA LEU A 79 5.53 4.94 4.42
C LEU A 79 6.04 3.67 5.10
N ALA A 80 6.36 3.73 6.39
CA ALA A 80 6.72 2.55 7.18
C ALA A 80 5.57 1.54 7.22
N GLY A 81 4.33 1.99 7.41
CA GLY A 81 3.14 1.13 7.34
C GLY A 81 2.98 0.45 5.98
N ILE A 82 3.18 1.20 4.88
CA ILE A 82 3.17 0.65 3.51
C ILE A 82 4.27 -0.39 3.35
N PHE A 83 5.49 -0.10 3.82
CA PHE A 83 6.62 -1.01 3.77
C PHE A 83 6.34 -2.32 4.51
N PHE A 84 5.82 -2.26 5.74
CA PHE A 84 5.47 -3.45 6.52
C PHE A 84 4.41 -4.31 5.82
N ILE A 85 3.39 -3.69 5.23
CA ILE A 85 2.37 -4.40 4.47
C ILE A 85 2.95 -5.03 3.21
N ALA A 86 3.73 -4.27 2.43
CA ALA A 86 4.36 -4.76 1.21
C ALA A 86 5.29 -5.95 1.51
N ALA A 87 6.08 -5.87 2.60
CA ALA A 87 6.90 -6.96 3.08
C ALA A 87 6.06 -8.18 3.48
N ARG A 88 4.95 -7.97 4.20
CA ARG A 88 4.02 -9.04 4.56
C ARG A 88 3.41 -9.73 3.33
N ILE A 89 2.97 -8.98 2.33
CA ILE A 89 2.40 -9.52 1.07
C ILE A 89 3.46 -10.34 0.33
N THR A 90 4.67 -9.81 0.26
CA THR A 90 5.82 -10.46 -0.37
C THR A 90 6.15 -11.78 0.34
N LEU A 91 6.24 -11.76 1.68
CA LEU A 91 6.49 -12.96 2.49
C LEU A 91 5.36 -14.00 2.36
N HIS A 92 4.09 -13.58 2.41
CA HIS A 92 2.96 -14.47 2.20
C HIS A 92 2.93 -15.07 0.78
N SER A 93 3.49 -14.37 -0.21
CA SER A 93 3.60 -14.88 -1.57
C SER A 93 4.78 -15.85 -1.73
N PHE A 94 5.90 -15.66 -1.04
CA PHE A 94 7.03 -16.59 -1.08
C PHE A 94 6.82 -17.83 -0.19
N GLN A 95 6.20 -17.65 0.98
CA GLN A 95 5.90 -18.70 1.95
C GLN A 95 4.39 -18.70 2.27
N PRO A 96 3.55 -19.16 1.32
CA PRO A 96 2.13 -19.25 1.58
C PRO A 96 1.89 -20.20 2.77
N PRO A 97 1.18 -19.75 3.83
CA PRO A 97 0.93 -20.61 4.98
C PRO A 97 0.10 -21.85 4.56
N ALA A 98 0.27 -22.96 5.28
CA ALA A 98 -0.27 -24.29 4.94
C ALA A 98 -1.76 -24.32 4.57
N HIS A 99 -2.58 -23.40 5.11
CA HIS A 99 -4.00 -23.28 4.78
C HIS A 99 -4.28 -22.69 3.38
N LEU A 100 -3.37 -21.88 2.84
CA LEU A 100 -3.47 -21.30 1.48
C LEU A 100 -2.84 -22.20 0.41
N LEU A 101 -1.90 -23.07 0.78
CA LEU A 101 -1.22 -24.00 -0.12
C LEU A 101 -2.16 -24.95 -0.89
N ARG A 102 -3.35 -25.25 -0.34
CA ARG A 102 -4.34 -26.12 -0.99
C ARG A 102 -5.03 -25.48 -2.21
N ASN A 103 -5.09 -24.14 -2.27
CA ASN A 103 -5.76 -23.38 -3.34
C ASN A 103 -4.85 -22.32 -4.02
N SER A 104 -3.56 -22.28 -3.66
CA SER A 104 -2.65 -21.25 -4.17
C SER A 104 -2.11 -21.61 -5.55
N HIS A 105 -2.52 -20.83 -6.55
CA HIS A 105 -2.12 -20.99 -7.94
C HIS A 105 -0.77 -20.30 -8.19
N ARG A 106 0.17 -21.01 -8.86
CA ARG A 106 1.56 -20.51 -9.06
C ARG A 106 1.62 -19.14 -9.73
N ILE A 107 0.75 -18.88 -10.72
CA ILE A 107 0.74 -17.64 -11.51
C ILE A 107 0.27 -16.45 -10.66
N SER A 108 -0.86 -16.60 -9.95
CA SER A 108 -1.37 -15.61 -9.00
C SER A 108 -0.31 -15.23 -7.95
N ARG A 109 0.40 -16.24 -7.43
CA ARG A 109 1.46 -16.03 -6.44
C ARG A 109 2.65 -15.22 -6.97
N ILE A 110 3.07 -15.47 -8.21
CA ILE A 110 4.16 -14.70 -8.86
C ILE A 110 3.70 -13.26 -9.10
N ALA A 111 2.47 -13.06 -9.58
CA ALA A 111 1.92 -11.73 -9.82
C ALA A 111 1.82 -10.91 -8.53
N SER A 112 1.28 -11.50 -7.45
CA SER A 112 1.21 -10.85 -6.13
C SER A 112 2.58 -10.60 -5.51
N ALA A 113 3.54 -11.52 -5.68
CA ALA A 113 4.92 -11.31 -5.22
C ALA A 113 5.60 -10.15 -5.96
N ALA A 114 5.49 -10.12 -7.29
CA ALA A 114 6.06 -9.04 -8.10
C ALA A 114 5.46 -7.68 -7.70
N TYR A 115 4.13 -7.62 -7.56
CA TYR A 115 3.44 -6.42 -7.09
C TYR A 115 3.91 -5.97 -5.69
N GLY A 116 4.00 -6.89 -4.73
CA GLY A 116 4.51 -6.61 -3.38
C GLY A 116 5.94 -6.07 -3.39
N ILE A 117 6.82 -6.62 -4.24
CA ILE A 117 8.20 -6.12 -4.41
C ILE A 117 8.21 -4.70 -4.98
N PHE A 118 7.41 -4.41 -6.01
CA PHE A 118 7.30 -3.05 -6.56
C PHE A 118 6.82 -2.05 -5.51
N LEU A 119 5.83 -2.41 -4.71
CA LEU A 119 5.33 -1.60 -3.59
C LEU A 119 6.40 -1.34 -2.54
N LEU A 120 7.18 -2.37 -2.22
CA LEU A 120 8.28 -2.29 -1.25
C LEU A 120 9.37 -1.36 -1.77
N VAL A 121 9.81 -1.52 -3.02
CA VAL A 121 10.79 -0.63 -3.66
C VAL A 121 10.28 0.80 -3.71
N ALA A 122 9.02 1.01 -4.12
CA ALA A 122 8.42 2.34 -4.15
C ALA A 122 8.44 2.99 -2.77
N SER A 123 8.05 2.26 -1.72
CA SER A 123 8.06 2.79 -0.35
C SER A 123 9.47 3.23 0.10
N ILE A 124 10.51 2.45 -0.23
CA ILE A 124 11.90 2.82 0.07
C ILE A 124 12.31 4.09 -0.68
N VAL A 125 12.00 4.17 -1.97
CA VAL A 125 12.33 5.37 -2.79
C VAL A 125 11.67 6.61 -2.21
N TYR A 126 10.39 6.54 -1.84
CA TYR A 126 9.69 7.66 -1.22
C TYR A 126 10.24 8.02 0.17
N ILE A 127 10.68 7.04 0.97
CA ILE A 127 11.39 7.30 2.24
C ILE A 127 12.68 8.09 1.98
N VAL A 128 13.49 7.67 1.01
CA VAL A 128 14.73 8.38 0.66
C VAL A 128 14.44 9.79 0.16
N GLN A 129 13.41 9.95 -0.70
CA GLN A 129 12.99 11.26 -1.19
C GLN A 129 12.52 12.18 -0.06
N LEU A 130 11.81 11.65 0.93
CA LEU A 130 11.34 12.42 2.09
C LEU A 130 12.49 13.06 2.88
N PHE A 131 13.63 12.36 3.00
CA PHE A 131 14.83 12.87 3.67
C PHE A 131 15.74 13.70 2.76
N THR A 132 15.64 13.53 1.44
CA THR A 132 16.47 14.26 0.45
C THR A 132 15.81 15.57 0.00
N ALA A 133 14.48 15.65 0.04
CA ALA A 133 13.76 16.87 -0.27
C ALA A 133 14.12 17.97 0.74
N LYS A 134 14.64 19.09 0.22
CA LYS A 134 15.01 20.26 1.02
C LYS A 134 13.76 21.07 1.35
#